data_AF-W2THT5-F1
#
_entry.id   AF-W2THT5-F1
#
_cell.length_a   1.000
_cell.length_b   1.000
_cell.length_c   1.000
_cell.angle_alpha   90.00
_cell.angle_beta   90.00
_cell.angle_gamma   90.00
#
_symmetry.space_group_name_H-M   'P 1'
#
loop_
_entity.id
_entity.type
_entity.pdbx_description
1 polymer ?
#
loop_
_entity_poly.entity_id
_entity_poly.type
_entity_poly.pdbx_seq_one_letter_code
_entity_poly.pdbx_strand_id
1 'polypeptide(L)'
;MDAVEFQKLNKVGSNSRPNAFPLLFGITTEPVIRTVMQLKDIKADMTEDQACSTYMDEKSFIPAEYKKAGYFTSDAEDYFASLVNYPNCRGLREKAFNHYYRPFHIRIREDNNLRNIHEEGRCRGSSNNMLDYQSNFFNAYKVKRSHPKFSLTWLVELTHDDTGELYKADYDLYNFFTKNRNSLSNSFIFFLGDHGPRFGKEAMTPYGIKEQNNPFLYIVVPEHLRNSPMYKQLKRNSEELVTHHDLHSTLKDILYFQPASDFTELEFKIFDNNRRGSSLLRRFQEGVPRTCKTLPIPFQYCICQYAIVNVTDYTLKQELGAFAADQLELLLGSAGVSSKCESIKLSWAEAVQFSSSTSARGVLDDMSYFDVTFEVDRPAYGKFQIPIRREHAKLSLAGRFTRLDRYESRGDCMSNDALRPY
;
A
#
# COMPACT_ATOMS: atom_id res chain seq x y z
N MET A 1 4.34 -19.52 15.38
CA MET A 1 2.86 -19.37 15.34
C MET A 1 2.27 -19.91 14.03
N ASP A 2 2.96 -20.81 13.30
CA ASP A 2 2.52 -21.41 12.02
C ASP A 2 1.96 -20.41 10.98
N ALA A 3 2.63 -19.27 10.86
CA ALA A 3 2.27 -18.24 9.90
C ALA A 3 2.36 -18.78 8.47
N VAL A 4 1.39 -18.38 7.64
CA VAL A 4 1.41 -18.63 6.20
C VAL A 4 1.98 -17.39 5.53
N GLU A 5 3.10 -17.56 4.84
CA GLU A 5 3.70 -16.52 4.01
C GLU A 5 2.98 -16.42 2.67
N PHE A 6 2.61 -15.20 2.29
CA PHE A 6 2.08 -14.86 0.97
C PHE A 6 3.19 -14.17 0.18
N GLN A 7 3.81 -14.90 -0.73
CA GLN A 7 5.00 -14.43 -1.45
C GLN A 7 4.71 -13.38 -2.53
N LYS A 8 3.43 -13.14 -2.85
CA LYS A 8 2.98 -12.34 -4.00
C LYS A 8 1.87 -11.37 -3.60
N LEU A 9 2.10 -10.53 -2.60
CA LEU A 9 1.20 -9.40 -2.31
C LEU A 9 1.58 -8.21 -3.19
N ASN A 10 0.77 -7.94 -4.21
CA ASN A 10 1.00 -6.82 -5.10
C ASN A 10 0.39 -5.53 -4.52
N LYS A 11 1.19 -4.47 -4.44
CA LYS A 11 0.66 -3.13 -4.13
C LYS A 11 -0.25 -2.65 -5.27
N VAL A 12 -1.25 -1.84 -4.96
CA VAL A 12 -2.21 -1.31 -5.94
C VAL A 12 -2.16 0.21 -6.06
N GLY A 13 -1.33 0.87 -5.26
CA GLY A 13 -1.15 2.31 -5.23
C GLY A 13 0.30 2.74 -4.99
N SER A 14 0.56 4.05 -5.13
CA SER A 14 1.93 4.61 -5.12
C SER A 14 2.63 4.57 -3.77
N ASN A 15 1.89 4.82 -2.69
CA ASN A 15 2.39 4.97 -1.31
C ASN A 15 1.41 4.38 -0.29
N SER A 16 1.55 4.73 0.99
CA SER A 16 0.72 4.20 2.08
C SER A 16 -0.78 4.34 1.90
N ARG A 17 -1.32 5.55 1.69
CA ARG A 17 -2.79 5.76 1.66
C ARG A 17 -3.46 5.04 0.49
N PRO A 18 -2.98 5.12 -0.75
CA PRO A 18 -3.51 4.38 -1.90
C PRO A 18 -3.48 2.85 -1.76
N ASN A 19 -2.63 2.29 -0.89
CA ASN A 19 -2.63 0.85 -0.59
C ASN A 19 -3.50 0.50 0.63
N ALA A 20 -3.53 1.38 1.63
CA ALA A 20 -4.35 1.21 2.83
C ALA A 20 -5.85 1.40 2.56
N PHE A 21 -6.25 2.26 1.63
CA PHE A 21 -7.66 2.47 1.28
C PHE A 21 -8.32 1.21 0.69
N PRO A 22 -7.69 0.51 -0.27
CA PRO A 22 -8.14 -0.80 -0.71
C PRO A 22 -8.29 -1.83 0.41
N LEU A 23 -7.38 -1.83 1.39
CA LEU A 23 -7.40 -2.73 2.54
C LEU A 23 -8.52 -2.41 3.54
N LEU A 24 -8.62 -1.14 3.96
CA LEU A 24 -9.47 -0.75 5.09
C LEU A 24 -10.84 -0.23 4.66
N PHE A 25 -10.96 0.31 3.45
CA PHE A 25 -12.19 0.87 2.91
C PHE A 25 -12.75 0.10 1.70
N GLY A 26 -11.97 -0.78 1.09
CA GLY A 26 -12.38 -1.55 -0.10
C GLY A 26 -12.43 -0.71 -1.37
N ILE A 27 -11.97 0.54 -1.33
CA ILE A 27 -12.04 1.51 -2.43
C ILE A 27 -10.65 1.92 -2.91
N THR A 28 -10.53 2.38 -4.17
CA THR A 28 -9.28 2.96 -4.67
C THR A 28 -9.33 4.49 -4.73
N THR A 29 -8.21 5.12 -4.37
CA THR A 29 -7.99 6.57 -4.52
C THR A 29 -7.23 6.95 -5.79
N GLU A 30 -6.59 5.97 -6.42
CA GLU A 30 -5.92 6.10 -7.70
C GLU A 30 -6.69 5.32 -8.79
N PRO A 31 -6.66 5.78 -10.05
CA PRO A 31 -7.17 5.00 -11.16
C PRO A 31 -6.23 3.82 -11.45
N VAL A 32 -6.82 2.70 -11.88
CA VAL A 32 -6.06 1.52 -12.30
C VAL A 32 -5.76 1.63 -13.79
N ILE A 33 -4.59 2.17 -14.12
CA ILE A 33 -4.13 2.36 -15.50
C ILE A 33 -3.62 1.03 -16.06
N ARG A 34 -4.27 0.55 -17.12
CA ARG A 34 -4.06 -0.78 -17.71
C ARG A 34 -4.07 -0.76 -19.24
N THR A 35 -3.94 0.43 -19.83
CA THR A 35 -3.80 0.63 -21.29
C THR A 35 -2.65 -0.18 -21.88
N VAL A 36 -1.54 -0.34 -21.16
CA VAL A 36 -0.41 -1.20 -21.57
C VAL A 36 -0.81 -2.67 -21.72
N MET A 37 -1.77 -3.12 -20.91
CA MET A 37 -2.32 -4.47 -20.98
C MET A 37 -3.45 -4.61 -22.00
N GLN A 38 -3.71 -3.56 -22.80
CA GLN A 38 -4.84 -3.45 -23.73
C GLN A 38 -6.20 -3.60 -23.04
N LEU A 39 -6.29 -3.11 -21.81
CA LEU A 39 -7.51 -3.14 -21.00
C LEU A 39 -8.02 -1.72 -20.76
N LYS A 40 -9.33 -1.61 -20.54
CA LYS A 40 -9.94 -0.36 -20.09
C LYS A 40 -9.48 -0.04 -18.67
N ASP A 41 -9.09 1.21 -18.47
CA ASP A 41 -8.75 1.73 -17.14
C ASP A 41 -9.95 1.67 -16.19
N ILE A 42 -9.67 1.39 -14.92
CA ILE A 42 -10.66 1.48 -13.86
C ILE A 42 -10.55 2.85 -13.24
N LYS A 43 -11.65 3.60 -13.21
CA LYS A 43 -11.70 4.88 -12.51
C LYS A 43 -11.51 4.64 -11.00
N ALA A 44 -10.82 5.57 -10.35
CA ALA A 44 -10.82 5.61 -8.89
C ALA A 44 -12.27 5.70 -8.38
N ASP A 45 -12.56 5.04 -7.26
CA ASP A 45 -13.89 5.17 -6.63
C ASP A 45 -14.08 6.58 -6.06
N MET A 46 -12.97 7.20 -5.67
CA MET A 46 -12.88 8.54 -5.13
C MET A 46 -11.47 9.07 -5.40
N THR A 47 -11.27 10.35 -5.69
CA THR A 47 -9.90 10.91 -5.77
C THR A 47 -9.35 11.17 -4.36
N GLU A 48 -8.03 11.37 -4.24
CA GLU A 48 -7.41 11.75 -2.97
C GLU A 48 -8.01 13.06 -2.40
N ASP A 49 -8.20 14.07 -3.24
CA ASP A 49 -8.85 15.34 -2.85
C ASP A 49 -10.28 15.14 -2.35
N GLN A 50 -11.05 14.25 -2.99
CA GLN A 50 -12.40 13.91 -2.54
C GLN A 50 -12.39 13.15 -1.20
N ALA A 51 -11.44 12.22 -1.03
CA ALA A 51 -11.25 11.49 0.23
C ALA A 51 -10.83 12.43 1.37
N CYS A 52 -10.07 13.48 1.08
CA CYS A 52 -9.67 14.47 2.08
C CYS A 52 -10.74 15.52 2.39
N SER A 53 -11.53 15.92 1.39
CA SER A 53 -12.59 16.93 1.57
C SER A 53 -13.90 16.39 2.16
N THR A 54 -14.03 15.07 2.31
CA THR A 54 -15.23 14.41 2.85
C THR A 54 -14.95 13.64 4.13
N TYR A 55 -15.97 13.50 4.98
CA TYR A 55 -15.91 12.61 6.13
C TYR A 55 -16.11 11.16 5.66
N MET A 56 -15.22 10.26 6.08
CA MET A 56 -15.17 8.89 5.57
C MET A 56 -16.12 7.91 6.30
N ASP A 57 -16.92 8.41 7.23
CA ASP A 57 -17.82 7.61 8.10
C ASP A 57 -18.89 6.81 7.36
N GLU A 58 -19.32 7.26 6.18
CA GLU A 58 -20.32 6.57 5.36
C GLU A 58 -19.73 5.45 4.49
N LYS A 59 -18.40 5.28 4.50
CA LYS A 59 -17.72 4.21 3.77
C LYS A 59 -17.55 2.99 4.67
N SER A 60 -17.49 1.80 4.07
CA SER A 60 -17.23 0.56 4.81
C SER A 60 -15.80 0.54 5.31
N PHE A 61 -15.58 1.02 6.54
CA PHE A 61 -14.27 1.07 7.18
C PHE A 61 -14.11 -0.09 8.14
N ILE A 62 -13.20 -1.02 7.83
CA ILE A 62 -13.03 -2.29 8.56
C ILE A 62 -13.04 -2.11 10.09
N PRO A 63 -12.24 -1.22 10.70
CA PRO A 63 -12.27 -1.06 12.15
C PRO A 63 -13.64 -0.64 12.71
N ALA A 64 -14.36 0.24 12.01
CA ALA A 64 -15.70 0.66 12.42
C ALA A 64 -16.74 -0.46 12.26
N GLU A 65 -16.61 -1.30 11.23
CA GLU A 65 -17.46 -2.49 11.04
C GLU A 65 -17.30 -3.47 12.21
N TYR A 66 -16.05 -3.77 12.61
CA TYR A 66 -15.77 -4.62 13.77
C TYR A 66 -16.30 -4.00 15.08
N LYS A 67 -16.13 -2.68 15.27
CA LYS A 67 -16.69 -1.97 16.43
C LYS A 67 -18.22 -2.09 16.47
N LYS A 68 -18.90 -1.90 15.34
CA LYS A 68 -20.36 -2.03 15.22
C LYS A 68 -20.85 -3.45 15.53
N ALA A 69 -20.05 -4.46 15.19
CA ALA A 69 -20.32 -5.86 15.53
C ALA A 69 -20.02 -6.22 17.00
N GLY A 70 -19.65 -5.25 17.84
CA GLY A 70 -19.45 -5.44 19.28
C GLY A 70 -18.02 -5.80 19.69
N TYR A 71 -17.05 -5.69 18.78
CA TYR A 71 -15.63 -5.87 19.14
C TYR A 71 -15.13 -4.67 19.94
N PHE A 72 -14.28 -4.91 20.93
CA PHE A 72 -13.42 -3.85 21.44
C PHE A 72 -12.35 -3.54 20.39
N THR A 73 -12.14 -2.27 20.11
CA THR A 73 -11.30 -1.80 19.00
C THR A 73 -10.20 -0.88 19.50
N SER A 74 -9.00 -1.05 18.95
CA SER A 74 -7.83 -0.24 19.27
C SER A 74 -7.06 0.15 18.00
N ASP A 75 -6.62 1.40 17.89
CA ASP A 75 -5.62 1.84 16.91
C ASP A 75 -4.29 2.20 17.57
N ALA A 76 -3.21 2.07 16.80
CA ALA A 76 -1.95 2.71 17.09
C ALA A 76 -1.19 3.09 15.82
N GLU A 77 -0.77 4.34 15.70
CA GLU A 77 -0.01 4.90 14.58
C GLU A 77 1.02 5.90 15.14
N ASP A 78 2.29 5.77 14.76
CA ASP A 78 3.42 6.58 15.28
C ASP A 78 3.96 7.61 14.28
N TYR A 79 3.12 8.14 13.40
CA TYR A 79 3.53 9.19 12.46
C TYR A 79 2.62 10.42 12.53
N PHE A 80 3.15 11.57 12.09
CA PHE A 80 2.40 12.82 12.16
C PHE A 80 1.13 12.78 11.30
N ALA A 81 1.25 12.15 10.13
CA ALA A 81 0.17 11.84 9.21
C ALA A 81 -0.23 10.36 9.35
N SER A 82 -1.52 10.10 9.39
CA SER A 82 -2.11 8.78 9.58
C SER A 82 -3.04 8.46 8.40
N LEU A 83 -3.49 7.20 8.28
CA LEU A 83 -4.34 6.78 7.16
C LEU A 83 -5.61 7.64 7.01
N VAL A 84 -6.24 7.95 8.15
CA VAL A 84 -7.46 8.76 8.26
C VAL A 84 -7.22 10.09 8.97
N ASN A 85 -6.20 10.20 9.83
CA ASN A 85 -5.79 11.46 10.46
C ASN A 85 -4.63 12.07 9.67
N TYR A 86 -4.92 12.47 8.45
CA TYR A 86 -3.96 13.04 7.52
C TYR A 86 -4.07 14.58 7.49
N PRO A 87 -2.96 15.33 7.36
CA PRO A 87 -3.01 16.79 7.25
C PRO A 87 -4.03 17.24 6.19
N ASN A 88 -4.75 18.32 6.45
CA ASN A 88 -5.74 18.90 5.53
C ASN A 88 -6.92 17.98 5.12
N CYS A 89 -7.05 16.80 5.71
CA CYS A 89 -8.15 15.87 5.45
C CYS A 89 -9.15 15.87 6.62
N ARG A 90 -10.44 15.74 6.32
CA ARG A 90 -11.49 15.67 7.35
C ARG A 90 -11.45 14.39 8.18
N GLY A 91 -10.96 13.31 7.61
CA GLY A 91 -10.85 12.02 8.28
C GLY A 91 -12.22 11.43 8.64
N LEU A 92 -12.36 10.98 9.88
CA LEU A 92 -13.59 10.44 10.44
C LEU A 92 -14.19 11.43 11.43
N ARG A 93 -15.51 11.64 11.36
CA ARG A 93 -16.26 12.44 12.33
C ARG A 93 -16.52 11.64 13.60
N GLU A 94 -16.91 10.39 13.45
CA GLU A 94 -17.21 9.47 14.53
C GLU A 94 -15.97 8.69 14.96
N LYS A 95 -15.93 8.31 16.24
CA LYS A 95 -14.85 7.48 16.76
C LYS A 95 -14.97 6.05 16.22
N ALA A 96 -14.11 5.65 15.28
CA ALA A 96 -14.02 4.27 14.79
C ALA A 96 -13.42 3.27 15.80
N PHE A 97 -12.68 3.74 16.82
CA PHE A 97 -12.03 2.88 17.81
C PHE A 97 -12.57 3.14 19.23
N ASN A 98 -12.31 2.22 20.17
CA ASN A 98 -12.53 2.43 21.60
C ASN A 98 -11.29 2.99 22.28
N HIS A 99 -10.10 2.61 21.80
CA HIS A 99 -8.81 3.02 22.34
C HIS A 99 -7.96 3.64 21.23
N TYR A 100 -7.45 4.84 21.50
CA TYR A 100 -6.60 5.60 20.58
C TYR A 100 -5.21 5.82 21.17
N TYR A 101 -4.17 5.44 20.42
CA TYR A 101 -2.78 5.76 20.75
C TYR A 101 -2.41 7.21 20.41
N ARG A 102 -3.05 7.77 19.37
CA ARG A 102 -2.70 9.08 18.80
C ARG A 102 -2.55 10.22 19.83
N PRO A 103 -3.41 10.37 20.86
CA PRO A 103 -3.22 11.42 21.88
C PRO A 103 -1.88 11.31 22.63
N PHE A 104 -1.41 10.10 22.91
CA PHE A 104 -0.11 9.88 23.54
C PHE A 104 1.04 10.25 22.60
N HIS A 105 0.96 9.82 21.34
CA HIS A 105 1.94 10.16 20.31
C HIS A 105 2.05 11.69 20.09
N ILE A 106 0.91 12.39 19.99
CA ILE A 106 0.89 13.87 19.87
C ILE A 106 1.58 14.51 21.08
N ARG A 107 1.25 14.07 22.31
CA ARG A 107 1.82 14.64 23.53
C ARG A 107 3.34 14.43 23.63
N ILE A 108 3.86 13.31 23.15
CA ILE A 108 5.31 13.07 23.08
C ILE A 108 5.96 14.06 22.11
N ARG A 109 5.39 14.22 20.91
CA ARG A 109 5.96 15.09 19.87
C ARG A 109 5.96 16.57 20.25
N GLU A 110 5.00 17.02 21.04
CA GLU A 110 4.90 18.41 21.52
C GLU A 110 5.92 18.77 22.62
N ASP A 111 6.68 17.80 23.14
CA ASP A 111 7.57 18.00 24.28
C ASP A 111 8.89 17.28 24.10
N ASN A 112 9.94 18.07 23.95
CA ASN A 112 11.29 17.57 23.69
C ASN A 112 11.78 16.59 24.76
N ASN A 113 11.41 16.77 26.04
CA ASN A 113 11.85 15.84 27.09
C ASN A 113 11.14 14.50 26.94
N LEU A 114 9.83 14.50 26.68
CA LEU A 114 9.10 13.25 26.43
C LEU A 114 9.59 12.57 25.15
N ARG A 115 9.82 13.33 24.06
CA ARG A 115 10.37 12.81 22.80
C ARG A 115 11.71 12.13 23.01
N ASN A 116 12.62 12.77 23.76
CA ASN A 116 13.92 12.21 24.10
C ASN A 116 13.82 10.91 24.91
N ILE A 117 12.82 10.78 25.79
CA ILE A 117 12.63 9.60 26.65
C ILE A 117 11.95 8.45 25.89
N HIS A 118 10.95 8.76 25.07
CA HIS A 118 10.04 7.78 24.49
C HIS A 118 10.33 7.41 23.04
N GLU A 119 10.96 8.29 22.25
CA GLU A 119 11.20 8.09 20.82
C GLU A 119 12.69 8.05 20.46
N GLU A 120 13.50 8.94 21.05
CA GLU A 120 14.96 9.05 20.77
C GLU A 120 15.84 8.33 21.82
N GLY A 121 15.23 7.61 22.75
CA GLY A 121 15.91 6.95 23.85
C GLY A 121 16.75 5.75 23.40
N ARG A 122 17.91 5.52 24.05
CA ARG A 122 18.80 4.39 23.70
C ARG A 122 18.21 3.00 24.00
N CYS A 123 17.27 2.92 24.95
CA CYS A 123 16.68 1.65 25.39
C CYS A 123 15.25 1.43 24.89
N ARG A 124 14.62 2.48 24.36
CA ARG A 124 13.20 2.49 24.01
C ARG A 124 12.95 3.52 22.93
N GLY A 125 12.33 3.09 21.84
CA GLY A 125 11.86 3.94 20.76
C GLY A 125 10.35 3.87 20.55
N SER A 126 9.90 4.50 19.47
CA SER A 126 8.47 4.62 19.13
C SER A 126 7.77 3.26 19.00
N SER A 127 8.39 2.32 18.28
CA SER A 127 7.85 0.98 18.08
C SER A 127 7.62 0.23 19.39
N ASN A 128 8.52 0.35 20.38
CA ASN A 128 8.35 -0.27 21.69
C ASN A 128 7.11 0.27 22.43
N ASN A 129 6.81 1.57 22.31
CA ASN A 129 5.60 2.15 22.90
C ASN A 129 4.33 1.55 22.31
N MET A 130 4.28 1.41 20.98
CA MET A 130 3.13 0.81 20.30
C MET A 130 2.96 -0.66 20.64
N LEU A 131 4.05 -1.45 20.68
CA LEU A 131 4.01 -2.87 21.05
C LEU A 131 3.57 -3.07 22.52
N ASP A 132 3.98 -2.21 23.45
CA ASP A 132 3.49 -2.26 24.82
C ASP A 132 2.02 -1.84 24.95
N TYR A 133 1.61 -0.79 24.25
CA TYR A 133 0.22 -0.37 24.18
C TYR A 133 -0.68 -1.50 23.68
N GLN A 134 -0.27 -2.17 22.61
CA GLN A 134 -0.97 -3.31 22.05
C GLN A 134 -1.01 -4.51 23.01
N SER A 135 0.11 -4.80 23.69
CA SER A 135 0.16 -5.83 24.74
C SER A 135 -0.84 -5.54 25.87
N ASN A 136 -0.94 -4.29 26.31
CA ASN A 136 -1.90 -3.88 27.32
C ASN A 136 -3.34 -4.08 26.84
N PHE A 137 -3.64 -3.68 25.60
CA PHE A 137 -4.97 -3.88 25.02
C PHE A 137 -5.35 -5.37 24.91
N PHE A 138 -4.45 -6.23 24.44
CA PHE A 138 -4.68 -7.68 24.37
C PHE A 138 -4.92 -8.30 25.73
N ASN A 139 -4.28 -7.78 26.78
CA ASN A 139 -4.44 -8.26 28.14
C ASN A 139 -5.54 -7.55 28.95
N ALA A 140 -6.16 -6.49 28.42
CA ALA A 140 -7.32 -5.84 29.01
C ALA A 140 -8.58 -6.71 28.90
N TYR A 141 -9.63 -6.37 29.67
CA TYR A 141 -10.96 -7.00 29.55
C TYR A 141 -11.00 -8.54 29.78
N LYS A 142 -9.98 -9.14 30.42
CA LYS A 142 -9.92 -10.59 30.68
C LYS A 142 -11.10 -11.16 31.47
N VAL A 143 -11.77 -10.35 32.29
CA VAL A 143 -12.98 -10.75 33.05
C VAL A 143 -14.22 -10.83 32.14
N LYS A 144 -14.25 -10.04 31.05
CA LYS A 144 -15.32 -10.02 30.05
C LYS A 144 -14.95 -10.86 28.82
N ARG A 145 -14.55 -12.13 29.04
CA ARG A 145 -14.10 -13.06 27.97
C ARG A 145 -15.08 -13.24 26.80
N SER A 146 -16.31 -12.75 26.93
CA SER A 146 -17.35 -12.77 25.90
C SER A 146 -17.18 -11.74 24.77
N HIS A 147 -16.24 -10.79 24.85
CA HIS A 147 -16.10 -9.74 23.84
C HIS A 147 -14.82 -9.91 23.01
N PRO A 148 -14.94 -10.11 21.68
CA PRO A 148 -13.78 -10.23 20.80
C PRO A 148 -13.09 -8.87 20.59
N LYS A 149 -11.87 -8.89 20.06
CA LYS A 149 -11.02 -7.70 19.90
C LYS A 149 -10.55 -7.53 18.47
N PHE A 150 -10.48 -6.29 18.01
CA PHE A 150 -9.85 -5.90 16.76
C PHE A 150 -8.80 -4.83 17.05
N SER A 151 -7.60 -4.99 16.48
CA SER A 151 -6.51 -4.03 16.63
C SER A 151 -5.93 -3.70 15.27
N LEU A 152 -5.73 -2.42 15.00
CA LEU A 152 -4.96 -1.93 13.86
C LEU A 152 -3.72 -1.21 14.40
N THR A 153 -2.54 -1.62 13.97
CA THR A 153 -1.26 -1.06 14.42
C THR A 153 -0.40 -0.79 13.20
N TRP A 154 -0.05 0.47 12.98
CA TRP A 154 0.65 0.95 11.79
C TRP A 154 2.00 1.55 12.23
N LEU A 155 3.05 0.73 12.19
CA LEU A 155 4.41 1.10 12.58
C LEU A 155 5.10 1.80 11.40
N VAL A 156 5.17 3.13 11.43
CA VAL A 156 5.73 3.95 10.35
C VAL A 156 7.20 4.25 10.63
N GLU A 157 7.50 4.85 11.78
CA GLU A 157 8.84 5.36 12.12
C GLU A 157 9.91 4.26 12.09
N LEU A 158 9.50 3.00 12.29
CA LEU A 158 10.40 1.86 12.29
C LEU A 158 11.10 1.67 10.93
N THR A 159 10.44 1.93 9.80
CA THR A 159 10.99 1.55 8.47
C THR A 159 10.67 2.50 7.33
N HIS A 160 9.93 3.59 7.58
CA HIS A 160 9.46 4.48 6.52
C HIS A 160 10.61 5.08 5.71
N ASP A 161 11.65 5.52 6.42
CA ASP A 161 12.76 6.30 5.87
C ASP A 161 14.01 5.46 5.57
N ASP A 162 14.24 4.41 6.35
CA ASP A 162 15.39 3.50 6.22
C ASP A 162 14.98 2.08 6.62
N THR A 163 14.99 1.15 5.65
CA THR A 163 14.67 -0.26 5.91
C THR A 163 15.75 -0.99 6.73
N GLY A 164 16.96 -0.43 6.84
CA GLY A 164 18.01 -0.96 7.71
C GLY A 164 17.63 -0.95 9.19
N GLU A 165 16.65 -0.14 9.59
CA GLU A 165 16.14 -0.04 10.94
C GLU A 165 15.29 -1.27 11.36
N LEU A 166 14.83 -2.10 10.40
CA LEU A 166 14.11 -3.35 10.68
C LEU A 166 14.85 -4.27 11.65
N TYR A 167 16.17 -4.37 11.51
CA TYR A 167 17.00 -5.22 12.35
C TYR A 167 16.97 -4.80 13.82
N LYS A 168 16.67 -3.53 14.12
CA LYS A 168 16.54 -3.05 15.50
C LYS A 168 15.28 -3.59 16.18
N ALA A 169 14.21 -3.82 15.42
CA ALA A 169 12.95 -4.31 15.96
C ALA A 169 12.79 -5.84 15.94
N ASP A 170 13.74 -6.59 15.36
CA ASP A 170 13.61 -8.05 15.23
C ASP A 170 13.38 -8.74 16.59
N TYR A 171 14.24 -8.44 17.57
CA TYR A 171 14.09 -8.95 18.94
C TYR A 171 12.85 -8.40 19.64
N ASP A 172 12.46 -7.14 19.39
CA ASP A 172 11.28 -6.53 20.01
C ASP A 172 9.98 -7.18 19.52
N LEU A 173 9.88 -7.44 18.21
CA LEU A 173 8.76 -8.16 17.61
C LEU A 173 8.72 -9.61 18.09
N TYR A 174 9.87 -10.30 18.11
CA TYR A 174 9.96 -11.66 18.66
C TYR A 174 9.47 -11.73 20.11
N ASN A 175 9.96 -10.82 20.96
CA ASN A 175 9.57 -10.75 22.36
C ASN A 175 8.09 -10.40 22.52
N PHE A 176 7.56 -9.47 21.72
CA PHE A 176 6.16 -9.10 21.70
C PHE A 176 5.25 -10.29 21.40
N PHE A 177 5.50 -11.02 20.31
CA PHE A 177 4.67 -12.19 19.94
C PHE A 177 4.82 -13.32 20.95
N THR A 178 6.03 -13.55 21.47
CA THR A 178 6.28 -14.58 22.49
C THR A 178 5.53 -14.28 23.79
N LYS A 179 5.61 -13.03 24.28
CA LYS A 179 4.93 -12.57 25.50
C LYS A 179 3.41 -12.65 25.37
N ASN A 180 2.87 -12.34 24.19
CA ASN A 180 1.42 -12.27 23.96
C ASN A 180 0.82 -13.54 23.33
N ARG A 181 1.61 -14.61 23.13
CA ARG A 181 1.21 -15.84 22.43
C ARG A 181 -0.13 -16.41 22.91
N ASN A 182 -0.36 -16.45 24.22
CA ASN A 182 -1.58 -17.02 24.79
C ASN A 182 -2.80 -16.14 24.47
N SER A 183 -2.65 -14.82 24.55
CA SER A 183 -3.70 -13.85 24.22
C SER A 183 -4.02 -13.83 22.72
N LEU A 184 -3.08 -14.25 21.89
CA LEU A 184 -3.17 -14.29 20.42
C LEU A 184 -3.51 -15.67 19.85
N SER A 185 -3.56 -16.72 20.69
CA SER A 185 -3.78 -18.11 20.26
C SER A 185 -5.09 -18.31 19.48
N ASN A 186 -6.12 -17.52 19.81
CA ASN A 186 -7.42 -17.53 19.14
C ASN A 186 -7.64 -16.29 18.26
N SER A 187 -6.63 -15.87 17.50
CA SER A 187 -6.69 -14.66 16.68
C SER A 187 -6.23 -14.91 15.25
N PHE A 188 -6.87 -14.23 14.31
CA PHE A 188 -6.26 -13.96 13.01
C PHE A 188 -5.29 -12.80 13.16
N ILE A 189 -4.07 -12.97 12.65
CA ILE A 189 -3.04 -11.92 12.68
C ILE A 189 -2.57 -11.72 11.25
N PHE A 190 -2.66 -10.48 10.78
CA PHE A 190 -2.13 -10.04 9.49
C PHE A 190 -0.92 -9.17 9.78
N PHE A 191 0.26 -9.61 9.35
CA PHE A 191 1.50 -8.85 9.49
C PHE A 191 2.03 -8.58 8.09
N LEU A 192 2.06 -7.31 7.70
CA LEU A 192 2.27 -6.92 6.31
C LEU A 192 2.91 -5.53 6.19
N GLY A 193 3.55 -5.29 5.04
CA GLY A 193 3.79 -3.95 4.52
C GLY A 193 2.64 -3.49 3.62
N ASP A 194 2.44 -2.18 3.54
CA ASP A 194 1.56 -1.51 2.57
C ASP A 194 2.25 -1.33 1.20
N HIS A 195 3.56 -1.12 1.20
CA HIS A 195 4.45 -1.13 0.04
C HIS A 195 5.88 -1.53 0.43
N GLY A 196 6.74 -1.81 -0.56
CA GLY A 196 8.17 -2.01 -0.32
C GLY A 196 8.97 -0.70 -0.24
N PRO A 197 10.30 -0.76 -0.06
CA PRO A 197 11.14 0.43 0.14
C PRO A 197 11.12 1.37 -1.07
N ARG A 198 10.57 2.58 -0.92
CA ARG A 198 10.49 3.58 -2.02
C ARG A 198 11.78 4.36 -2.24
N PHE A 199 12.53 4.57 -1.15
CA PHE A 199 13.72 5.41 -1.12
C PHE A 199 14.90 4.65 -0.52
N GLY A 200 16.10 5.21 -0.69
CA GLY A 200 17.33 4.64 -0.15
C GLY A 200 18.04 3.70 -1.10
N LYS A 201 19.24 3.27 -0.69
CA LYS A 201 20.14 2.43 -1.49
C LYS A 201 19.54 1.04 -1.75
N GLU A 202 18.77 0.51 -0.82
CA GLU A 202 18.06 -0.77 -0.91
C GLU A 202 17.02 -0.73 -2.03
N ALA A 203 16.20 0.33 -2.08
CA ALA A 203 15.15 0.54 -3.08
C ALA A 203 15.68 0.59 -4.52
N MET A 204 16.91 1.12 -4.70
CA MET A 204 17.55 1.30 -6.01
C MET A 204 18.23 0.04 -6.54
N THR A 205 18.31 -1.04 -5.76
CA THR A 205 18.87 -2.31 -6.24
C THR A 205 17.90 -3.03 -7.19
N PRO A 206 18.39 -3.94 -8.07
CA PRO A 206 17.51 -4.75 -8.92
C PRO A 206 16.45 -5.57 -8.15
N TYR A 207 16.74 -5.93 -6.90
CA TYR A 207 15.78 -6.58 -6.00
C TYR A 207 14.83 -5.57 -5.39
N GLY A 208 15.33 -4.45 -4.87
CA GLY A 208 14.51 -3.37 -4.32
C GLY A 208 13.45 -2.84 -5.28
N ILE A 209 13.79 -2.70 -6.57
CA ILE A 209 12.83 -2.32 -7.61
C ILE A 209 11.65 -3.30 -7.71
N LYS A 210 11.87 -4.59 -7.47
CA LYS A 210 10.82 -5.62 -7.45
C LYS A 210 10.05 -5.60 -6.13
N GLU A 211 10.77 -5.57 -5.00
CA GLU A 211 10.20 -5.57 -3.65
C GLU A 211 9.35 -4.33 -3.38
N GLN A 212 9.65 -3.20 -4.02
CA GLN A 212 8.83 -1.99 -4.02
C GLN A 212 7.36 -2.23 -4.33
N ASN A 213 7.07 -3.22 -5.18
CA ASN A 213 5.72 -3.58 -5.61
C ASN A 213 5.19 -4.86 -4.93
N ASN A 214 6.04 -5.57 -4.18
CA ASN A 214 5.76 -6.84 -3.50
C ASN A 214 6.01 -6.74 -1.98
N PRO A 215 5.26 -5.92 -1.23
CA PRO A 215 5.39 -5.91 0.23
C PRO A 215 5.16 -7.31 0.82
N PHE A 216 5.82 -7.59 1.95
CA PHE A 216 5.63 -8.87 2.62
C PHE A 216 4.22 -9.00 3.21
N LEU A 217 3.73 -10.24 3.34
CA LEU A 217 2.48 -10.57 4.03
C LEU A 217 2.59 -11.94 4.71
N TYR A 218 2.32 -11.96 6.01
CA TYR A 218 2.15 -13.16 6.81
C TYR A 218 0.77 -13.17 7.43
N ILE A 219 0.10 -14.31 7.35
CA ILE A 219 -1.20 -14.54 8.00
C ILE A 219 -1.07 -15.68 9.00
N VAL A 220 -1.39 -15.40 10.26
CA VAL A 220 -1.59 -16.42 11.30
C VAL A 220 -3.08 -16.64 11.47
N VAL A 221 -3.48 -17.90 11.56
CA VAL A 221 -4.86 -18.28 11.89
C VAL A 221 -4.97 -18.75 13.35
N PRO A 222 -6.16 -18.67 13.98
CA PRO A 222 -6.42 -19.25 15.28
C PRO A 222 -5.97 -20.71 15.37
N GLU A 223 -5.38 -21.11 16.51
CA GLU A 223 -4.78 -22.43 16.70
C GLU A 223 -5.72 -23.58 16.35
N HIS A 224 -6.98 -23.48 16.77
CA HIS A 224 -7.99 -24.50 16.50
C HIS A 224 -8.35 -24.66 15.01
N LEU A 225 -8.03 -23.66 14.17
CA LEU A 225 -8.29 -23.68 12.73
C LEU A 225 -7.09 -24.15 11.90
N ARG A 226 -5.89 -24.33 12.46
CA ARG A 226 -4.66 -24.65 11.72
C ARG A 226 -4.65 -26.03 11.06
N ASN A 227 -5.60 -26.90 11.37
CA ASN A 227 -5.77 -28.20 10.71
C ASN A 227 -7.06 -28.28 9.86
N SER A 228 -7.79 -27.18 9.74
CA SER A 228 -9.07 -27.13 9.02
C SER A 228 -8.89 -27.17 7.49
N PRO A 229 -9.94 -27.55 6.74
CA PRO A 229 -9.99 -27.35 5.29
C PRO A 229 -9.74 -25.89 4.87
N MET A 230 -10.22 -24.92 5.65
CA MET A 230 -9.98 -23.49 5.42
C MET A 230 -8.49 -23.16 5.46
N TYR A 231 -7.74 -23.66 6.44
CA TYR A 231 -6.30 -23.40 6.50
C TYR A 231 -5.53 -24.00 5.32
N LYS A 232 -5.95 -25.18 4.84
CA LYS A 232 -5.41 -25.75 3.59
C LYS A 232 -5.74 -24.86 2.39
N GLN A 233 -6.94 -24.28 2.35
CA GLN A 233 -7.34 -23.35 1.29
C GLN A 233 -6.54 -22.04 1.36
N LEU A 234 -6.32 -21.48 2.55
CA LEU A 234 -5.47 -20.31 2.76
C LEU A 234 -4.05 -20.54 2.24
N LYS A 235 -3.45 -21.70 2.54
CA LYS A 235 -2.13 -22.09 2.01
C LYS A 235 -2.09 -22.22 0.49
N ARG A 236 -3.15 -22.72 -0.14
CA ARG A 236 -3.23 -22.74 -1.62
C ARG A 236 -3.29 -21.31 -2.16
N ASN A 237 -4.09 -20.46 -1.55
CA ASN A 237 -4.21 -19.07 -1.96
C ASN A 237 -2.95 -18.24 -1.69
N SER A 238 -2.04 -18.69 -0.82
CA SER A 238 -0.78 -17.97 -0.54
C SER A 238 0.27 -18.09 -1.64
N GLU A 239 0.08 -19.01 -2.58
CA GLU A 239 0.92 -19.19 -3.76
C GLU A 239 0.46 -18.32 -4.95
N GLU A 240 -0.73 -17.72 -4.83
CA GLU A 240 -1.36 -16.88 -5.86
C GLU A 240 -1.02 -15.40 -5.70
N LEU A 241 -1.19 -14.64 -6.78
CA LEU A 241 -1.09 -13.17 -6.73
C LEU A 241 -2.24 -12.61 -5.89
N VAL A 242 -1.95 -11.87 -4.82
CA VAL A 242 -2.93 -11.24 -3.92
C VAL A 242 -2.77 -9.72 -3.87
N THR A 243 -3.81 -9.01 -3.43
CA THR A 243 -3.84 -7.55 -3.31
C THR A 243 -4.47 -7.13 -1.98
N HIS A 244 -4.31 -5.85 -1.65
CA HIS A 244 -4.96 -5.23 -0.50
C HIS A 244 -6.50 -5.37 -0.52
N HIS A 245 -7.13 -5.44 -1.70
CA HIS A 245 -8.58 -5.69 -1.80
C HIS A 245 -8.99 -7.10 -1.32
N ASP A 246 -8.12 -8.10 -1.52
CA ASP A 246 -8.39 -9.46 -1.05
C ASP A 246 -8.34 -9.52 0.49
N LEU A 247 -7.43 -8.76 1.09
CA LEU A 247 -7.37 -8.59 2.54
C LEU A 247 -8.64 -7.92 3.09
N HIS A 248 -9.15 -6.88 2.42
CA HIS A 248 -10.43 -6.26 2.76
C HIS A 248 -11.58 -7.28 2.75
N SER A 249 -11.70 -8.04 1.66
CA SER A 249 -12.71 -9.09 1.52
C SER A 249 -12.54 -10.19 2.60
N THR A 250 -11.31 -10.54 2.94
CA THR A 250 -11.00 -11.52 3.98
C THR A 250 -11.45 -11.05 5.36
N LEU A 251 -11.17 -9.79 5.71
CA LEU A 251 -11.60 -9.21 6.99
C LEU A 251 -13.13 -9.16 7.10
N LYS A 252 -13.83 -8.83 6.01
CA LYS A 252 -15.30 -8.92 5.96
C LYS A 252 -15.82 -10.35 6.07
N ASP A 253 -15.16 -11.32 5.42
CA ASP A 253 -15.53 -12.73 5.49
C ASP A 253 -15.40 -13.27 6.92
N ILE A 254 -14.29 -12.93 7.60
CA ILE A 254 -14.05 -13.27 9.02
C ILE A 254 -15.12 -12.66 9.92
N LEU A 255 -15.53 -11.41 9.67
CA LEU A 255 -16.48 -10.73 10.52
C LEU A 255 -17.91 -11.24 10.34
N TYR A 256 -18.36 -11.37 9.08
CA TYR A 256 -19.78 -11.48 8.77
C TYR A 256 -20.26 -12.86 8.32
N PHE A 257 -19.37 -13.72 7.80
CA PHE A 257 -19.80 -14.91 7.08
C PHE A 257 -19.20 -16.21 7.63
N GLN A 258 -17.88 -16.28 7.76
CA GLN A 258 -17.21 -17.50 8.23
C GLN A 258 -17.66 -17.98 9.61
N PRO A 259 -17.90 -17.11 10.62
CA PRO A 259 -18.33 -17.58 11.94
C PRO A 259 -19.63 -18.37 11.94
N ALA A 260 -20.56 -18.04 11.02
CA ALA A 260 -21.85 -18.74 10.92
C ALA A 260 -21.74 -20.18 10.42
N SER A 261 -20.63 -20.51 9.75
CA SER A 261 -20.35 -21.85 9.21
C SER A 261 -19.22 -22.56 9.95
N ASP A 262 -18.77 -22.02 11.08
CA ASP A 262 -17.58 -22.50 11.80
C ASP A 262 -16.36 -22.65 10.87
N PHE A 263 -16.16 -21.67 9.98
CA PHE A 263 -15.08 -21.63 9.01
C PHE A 263 -15.03 -22.82 8.02
N THR A 264 -16.16 -23.48 7.75
CA THR A 264 -16.22 -24.63 6.82
C THR A 264 -16.58 -24.25 5.39
N GLU A 265 -17.15 -23.06 5.16
CA GLU A 265 -17.50 -22.59 3.82
C GLU A 265 -16.28 -22.11 3.01
N LEU A 266 -15.94 -22.87 1.97
CA LEU A 266 -14.80 -22.58 1.10
C LEU A 266 -15.18 -22.10 -0.30
N GLU A 267 -16.44 -22.07 -0.67
CA GLU A 267 -16.83 -21.67 -2.03
C GLU A 267 -16.60 -20.18 -2.27
N PHE A 268 -16.27 -19.85 -3.52
CA PHE A 268 -16.11 -18.47 -3.97
C PHE A 268 -17.36 -17.64 -3.63
N LYS A 269 -17.12 -16.44 -3.09
CA LYS A 269 -18.17 -15.52 -2.66
C LYS A 269 -17.78 -14.09 -2.99
N ILE A 270 -18.77 -13.32 -3.43
CA ILE A 270 -18.66 -11.88 -3.65
C ILE A 270 -19.19 -11.16 -2.39
N PHE A 271 -18.38 -10.27 -1.82
CA PHE A 271 -18.70 -9.53 -0.59
C PHE A 271 -19.20 -8.12 -0.85
N ASP A 272 -18.83 -7.55 -2.00
CA ASP A 272 -19.06 -6.16 -2.35
C ASP A 272 -19.58 -6.06 -3.79
N ASN A 273 -20.38 -5.02 -4.04
CA ASN A 273 -20.86 -4.71 -5.39
C ASN A 273 -19.68 -4.45 -6.35
N ASN A 274 -18.59 -3.87 -5.83
CA ASN A 274 -17.35 -3.66 -6.56
C ASN A 274 -16.44 -4.87 -6.37
N ARG A 275 -16.39 -5.76 -7.36
CA ARG A 275 -15.69 -7.07 -7.33
C ARG A 275 -14.17 -6.92 -7.43
N ARG A 276 -13.53 -6.21 -6.50
CA ARG A 276 -12.09 -5.90 -6.54
C ARG A 276 -11.22 -6.87 -5.74
N GLY A 277 -11.80 -7.58 -4.78
CA GLY A 277 -11.10 -8.53 -3.92
C GLY A 277 -11.86 -9.83 -3.74
N SER A 278 -11.16 -10.86 -3.28
CA SER A 278 -11.70 -12.16 -2.90
C SER A 278 -11.15 -12.56 -1.54
N SER A 279 -11.97 -13.18 -0.69
CA SER A 279 -11.50 -13.69 0.61
C SER A 279 -10.42 -14.75 0.41
N LEU A 280 -9.32 -14.62 1.14
CA LEU A 280 -8.21 -15.57 1.15
C LEU A 280 -8.58 -16.88 1.86
N LEU A 281 -9.74 -16.96 2.54
CA LEU A 281 -10.21 -18.16 3.23
C LEU A 281 -11.05 -19.08 2.32
N ARG A 282 -11.41 -18.60 1.12
CA ARG A 282 -12.28 -19.27 0.15
C ARG A 282 -11.51 -19.57 -1.14
N ARG A 283 -12.01 -20.48 -1.96
CA ARG A 283 -11.55 -20.66 -3.34
C ARG A 283 -11.74 -19.35 -4.11
N PHE A 284 -10.75 -19.00 -4.93
CA PHE A 284 -10.93 -17.95 -5.92
C PHE A 284 -11.90 -18.40 -7.02
N GLN A 285 -12.36 -17.43 -7.81
CA GLN A 285 -13.31 -17.67 -8.88
C GLN A 285 -12.76 -18.69 -9.89
N GLU A 286 -13.53 -19.76 -10.13
CA GLU A 286 -13.17 -20.80 -11.07
C GLU A 286 -12.98 -20.23 -12.49
N GLY A 287 -11.93 -20.71 -13.17
CA GLY A 287 -11.60 -20.29 -14.53
C GLY A 287 -11.00 -18.89 -14.67
N VAL A 288 -10.80 -18.14 -13.58
CA VAL A 288 -10.21 -16.79 -13.61
C VAL A 288 -8.81 -16.82 -12.98
N PRO A 289 -7.73 -16.87 -13.79
CA PRO A 289 -6.38 -16.84 -13.26
C PRO A 289 -6.08 -15.50 -12.59
N ARG A 290 -5.30 -15.52 -11.51
CA ARG A 290 -4.89 -14.32 -10.75
C ARG A 290 -3.66 -13.68 -11.41
N THR A 291 -3.86 -12.58 -12.13
CA THR A 291 -2.80 -11.87 -12.88
C THR A 291 -3.01 -10.36 -12.78
N CYS A 292 -2.02 -9.55 -13.15
CA CYS A 292 -2.21 -8.09 -13.22
C CYS A 292 -3.30 -7.66 -14.22
N LYS A 293 -3.68 -8.52 -15.17
CA LYS A 293 -4.78 -8.27 -16.11
C LYS A 293 -6.15 -8.47 -15.46
N THR A 294 -6.27 -9.45 -14.57
CA THR A 294 -7.54 -9.83 -13.94
C THR A 294 -7.78 -9.14 -12.60
N LEU A 295 -6.72 -8.64 -11.97
CA LEU A 295 -6.78 -7.91 -10.70
C LEU A 295 -6.73 -6.39 -10.93
N PRO A 296 -7.21 -5.58 -9.96
CA PRO A 296 -7.16 -4.12 -10.04
C PRO A 296 -5.74 -3.58 -9.75
N ILE A 297 -4.73 -4.10 -10.46
CA ILE A 297 -3.33 -3.71 -10.34
C ILE A 297 -2.98 -2.80 -11.52
N PRO A 298 -2.57 -1.53 -11.28
CA PRO A 298 -2.02 -0.68 -12.33
C PRO A 298 -0.79 -1.34 -12.95
N PHE A 299 -0.62 -1.21 -14.28
CA PHE A 299 0.49 -1.87 -14.98
C PHE A 299 1.86 -1.55 -14.35
N GLN A 300 2.07 -0.29 -13.96
CA GLN A 300 3.32 0.18 -13.34
C GLN A 300 3.65 -0.48 -11.99
N TYR A 301 2.67 -1.06 -11.29
CA TYR A 301 2.89 -1.76 -10.03
C TYR A 301 2.90 -3.27 -10.19
N CYS A 302 2.71 -3.78 -11.42
CA CYS A 302 2.61 -5.20 -11.64
C CYS A 302 3.93 -5.93 -11.30
N ILE A 303 3.87 -6.93 -10.42
CA ILE A 303 5.04 -7.76 -10.07
C ILE A 303 5.28 -8.91 -11.07
N CYS A 304 4.34 -9.16 -11.99
CA CYS A 304 4.57 -10.13 -13.06
C CYS A 304 5.74 -9.67 -13.93
N GLN A 305 6.68 -10.57 -14.21
CA GLN A 305 7.86 -10.24 -14.99
C GLN A 305 7.51 -10.10 -16.48
N TYR A 306 7.90 -8.97 -17.06
CA TYR A 306 7.87 -8.74 -18.49
C TYR A 306 9.30 -8.72 -19.03
N ALA A 307 9.50 -9.19 -20.25
CA ALA A 307 10.78 -9.01 -20.91
C ALA A 307 10.99 -7.51 -21.16
N ILE A 308 12.14 -6.99 -20.74
CA ILE A 308 12.52 -5.59 -20.90
C ILE A 308 13.84 -5.51 -21.67
N VAL A 309 13.96 -4.49 -22.51
CA VAL A 309 15.17 -4.21 -23.29
C VAL A 309 15.59 -2.78 -23.00
N ASN A 310 16.86 -2.59 -22.63
CA ASN A 310 17.40 -1.24 -22.44
C ASN A 310 17.36 -0.50 -23.79
N VAL A 311 16.79 0.70 -23.79
CA VAL A 311 16.86 1.57 -24.97
C VAL A 311 18.32 2.04 -25.08
N THR A 312 18.96 1.85 -26.23
CA THR A 312 20.34 2.31 -26.47
C THR A 312 20.41 3.58 -27.30
N ASP A 313 19.34 3.88 -28.04
CA ASP A 313 19.23 5.08 -28.86
C ASP A 313 19.13 6.33 -27.97
N TYR A 314 20.15 7.18 -28.03
CA TYR A 314 20.22 8.41 -27.26
C TYR A 314 19.14 9.43 -27.66
N THR A 315 18.84 9.55 -28.96
CA THR A 315 17.80 10.46 -29.46
C THR A 315 16.43 10.05 -28.93
N LEU A 316 16.13 8.76 -28.94
CA LEU A 316 14.87 8.25 -28.38
C LEU A 316 14.77 8.48 -26.86
N LYS A 317 15.86 8.29 -26.11
CA LYS A 317 15.88 8.61 -24.66
C LYS A 317 15.57 10.08 -24.41
N GLN A 318 16.17 10.98 -25.19
CA GLN A 318 15.92 12.42 -25.07
C GLN A 318 14.49 12.80 -25.47
N GLU A 319 13.94 12.21 -26.54
CA GLU A 319 12.54 12.39 -26.96
C GLU A 319 11.56 11.99 -25.84
N LEU A 320 11.76 10.79 -25.27
CA LEU A 320 10.94 10.26 -24.19
C LEU A 320 11.06 11.08 -22.90
N GLY A 321 12.29 11.45 -22.53
CA GLY A 321 12.57 12.27 -21.36
C GLY A 321 11.97 13.67 -21.46
N ALA A 322 12.09 14.31 -22.63
CA ALA A 322 11.54 15.65 -22.86
C ALA A 322 10.02 15.62 -22.76
N PHE A 323 9.38 14.63 -23.41
CA PHE A 323 7.95 14.41 -23.27
C PHE A 323 7.53 14.19 -21.81
N ALA A 324 8.26 13.36 -21.05
CA ALA A 324 7.97 13.13 -19.64
C ALA A 324 8.06 14.41 -18.78
N ALA A 325 9.11 15.21 -18.99
CA ALA A 325 9.30 16.48 -18.29
C ALA A 325 8.19 17.50 -18.63
N ASP A 326 7.82 17.61 -19.90
CA ASP A 326 6.72 18.49 -20.35
C ASP A 326 5.38 18.06 -19.75
N GLN A 327 5.10 16.76 -19.70
CA GLN A 327 3.88 16.25 -19.06
C GLN A 327 3.87 16.48 -17.54
N LEU A 328 5.03 16.44 -16.88
CA LEU A 328 5.13 16.79 -15.46
C LEU A 328 4.87 18.28 -15.24
N GLU A 329 5.43 19.17 -16.06
CA GLU A 329 5.16 20.61 -16.02
C GLU A 329 3.65 20.88 -16.19
N LEU A 330 3.01 20.23 -17.17
CA LEU A 330 1.57 20.37 -17.41
C LEU A 330 0.73 19.88 -16.22
N LEU A 331 1.11 18.76 -15.59
CA LEU A 331 0.46 18.25 -14.39
C LEU A 331 0.52 19.31 -13.26
N LEU A 332 1.72 19.85 -12.99
CA LEU A 332 1.92 20.88 -11.98
C LEU A 332 1.17 22.18 -12.30
N GLY A 333 1.14 22.59 -13.57
CA GLY A 333 0.37 23.74 -14.04
C GLY A 333 -1.14 23.56 -13.85
N SER A 334 -1.67 22.38 -14.18
CA SER A 334 -3.08 22.06 -13.96
C SER A 334 -3.47 22.04 -12.48
N ALA A 335 -2.52 21.74 -11.60
CA ALA A 335 -2.71 21.80 -10.15
C ALA A 335 -2.50 23.20 -9.55
N GLY A 336 -2.20 24.21 -10.39
CA GLY A 336 -2.12 25.62 -9.97
C GLY A 336 -0.89 25.98 -9.15
N VAL A 337 0.19 25.19 -9.22
CA VAL A 337 1.42 25.44 -8.44
C VAL A 337 2.52 26.16 -9.21
N SER A 338 2.38 26.37 -10.52
CA SER A 338 3.41 26.99 -11.38
C SER A 338 3.82 28.42 -10.97
N SER A 339 3.00 29.14 -10.21
CA SER A 339 3.37 30.48 -9.70
C SER A 339 4.26 30.44 -8.46
N LYS A 340 4.36 29.27 -7.82
CA LYS A 340 5.13 29.07 -6.58
C LYS A 340 6.31 28.12 -6.77
N CYS A 341 6.19 27.18 -7.71
CA CYS A 341 7.20 26.17 -8.00
C CYS A 341 8.07 26.58 -9.19
N GLU A 342 9.31 26.10 -9.15
CA GLU A 342 10.28 26.25 -10.24
C GLU A 342 9.85 25.45 -11.47
N SER A 343 10.21 25.94 -12.66
CA SER A 343 9.90 25.26 -13.92
C SER A 343 10.68 23.95 -14.08
N ILE A 344 10.01 22.94 -14.63
CA ILE A 344 10.58 21.64 -14.93
C ILE A 344 11.40 21.71 -16.22
N LYS A 345 12.67 21.33 -16.13
CA LYS A 345 13.57 21.17 -17.29
C LYS A 345 14.23 19.82 -17.22
N LEU A 346 14.29 19.12 -18.35
CA LEU A 346 14.99 17.83 -18.42
C LEU A 346 16.50 18.05 -18.24
N SER A 347 17.10 17.31 -17.31
CA SER A 347 18.56 17.20 -17.18
C SER A 347 19.07 15.92 -17.85
N TRP A 348 18.37 14.80 -17.59
CA TRP A 348 18.81 13.46 -17.99
C TRP A 348 17.62 12.50 -18.08
N ALA A 349 17.72 11.51 -18.96
CA ALA A 349 16.73 10.43 -19.07
C ALA A 349 17.36 9.09 -19.47
N GLU A 350 16.76 8.02 -18.93
CA GLU A 350 16.97 6.63 -19.30
C GLU A 350 15.63 5.96 -19.54
N ALA A 351 15.62 4.93 -20.39
CA ALA A 351 14.41 4.22 -20.74
C ALA A 351 14.66 2.73 -20.96
N VAL A 352 13.69 1.92 -20.54
CA VAL A 352 13.58 0.51 -20.92
C VAL A 352 12.30 0.31 -21.73
N GLN A 353 12.36 -0.54 -22.74
CA GLN A 353 11.20 -0.91 -23.56
C GLN A 353 10.65 -2.25 -23.09
N PHE A 354 9.34 -2.35 -22.93
CA PHE A 354 8.66 -3.62 -22.70
C PHE A 354 8.59 -4.41 -24.00
N SER A 355 9.18 -5.60 -24.02
CA SER A 355 9.13 -6.51 -25.16
C SER A 355 7.76 -7.18 -25.22
N SER A 356 7.02 -6.92 -26.30
CA SER A 356 5.77 -7.63 -26.62
C SER A 356 6.09 -9.08 -26.99
N SER A 357 5.72 -10.05 -26.15
CA SER A 357 5.80 -11.48 -26.49
C SER A 357 4.78 -11.91 -27.55
N THR A 358 3.93 -10.99 -28.01
CA THR A 358 2.87 -11.23 -29.00
C THR A 358 3.27 -10.90 -30.44
N SER A 359 4.56 -10.73 -30.75
CA SER A 359 5.07 -10.78 -32.13
C SER A 359 5.02 -12.20 -32.75
N ALA A 360 4.10 -13.05 -32.28
CA ALA A 360 3.64 -14.21 -33.01
C ALA A 360 2.59 -13.75 -34.03
N ARG A 361 3.01 -13.67 -35.31
CA ARG A 361 2.25 -13.32 -36.54
C ARG A 361 2.35 -11.85 -36.95
N GLY A 362 3.49 -11.45 -37.53
CA GLY A 362 3.57 -10.64 -38.76
C GLY A 362 2.87 -9.28 -38.85
N VAL A 363 2.21 -8.79 -37.80
CA VAL A 363 1.68 -7.44 -37.70
C VAL A 363 2.75 -6.63 -36.98
N LEU A 364 3.35 -5.68 -37.69
CA LEU A 364 4.11 -4.60 -37.07
C LEU A 364 3.14 -3.85 -36.16
N ASP A 365 3.11 -4.22 -34.88
CA ASP A 365 2.42 -3.44 -33.88
C ASP A 365 3.23 -2.14 -33.75
N ASP A 366 2.76 -1.04 -34.33
CA ASP A 366 3.39 0.30 -34.23
C ASP A 366 3.22 0.90 -32.82
N MET A 367 2.99 0.03 -31.84
CA MET A 367 2.83 0.32 -30.44
C MET A 367 4.07 -0.14 -29.67
N SER A 368 4.71 0.79 -28.98
CA SER A 368 5.82 0.52 -28.08
C SER A 368 5.52 1.11 -26.71
N TYR A 369 5.91 0.38 -25.66
CA TYR A 369 5.75 0.82 -24.29
C TYR A 369 7.13 0.95 -23.66
N PHE A 370 7.35 2.06 -22.98
CA PHE A 370 8.59 2.40 -22.32
C PHE A 370 8.31 2.67 -20.85
N ASP A 371 9.27 2.35 -20.01
CA ASP A 371 9.35 2.89 -18.66
C ASP A 371 10.54 3.84 -18.60
N VAL A 372 10.24 5.11 -18.33
CA VAL A 372 11.17 6.22 -18.50
C VAL A 372 11.51 6.77 -17.13
N THR A 373 12.80 6.74 -16.79
CA THR A 373 13.33 7.41 -15.60
C THR A 373 14.03 8.68 -16.04
N PHE A 374 13.68 9.82 -15.45
CA PHE A 374 14.27 11.09 -15.79
C PHE A 374 14.58 11.93 -14.55
N GLU A 375 15.54 12.84 -14.72
CA GLU A 375 15.94 13.82 -13.72
C GLU A 375 15.66 15.23 -14.20
N VAL A 376 15.07 16.03 -13.31
CA VAL A 376 14.78 17.44 -13.51
C VAL A 376 16.00 18.27 -13.12
N ASP A 377 16.37 19.24 -13.97
CA ASP A 377 17.54 20.10 -13.78
C ASP A 377 17.30 21.17 -12.71
N ARG A 378 18.38 21.89 -12.37
CA ARG A 378 18.35 23.05 -11.48
C ARG A 378 17.42 24.14 -12.05
N PRO A 379 16.67 24.87 -11.21
CA PRO A 379 16.65 24.80 -9.74
C PRO A 379 15.58 23.86 -9.15
N ALA A 380 14.71 23.25 -9.96
CA ALA A 380 13.58 22.44 -9.48
C ALA A 380 14.03 21.10 -8.87
N TYR A 381 14.97 20.42 -9.53
CA TYR A 381 15.48 19.09 -9.18
C TYR A 381 14.44 17.96 -9.11
N GLY A 382 14.96 16.73 -9.24
CA GLY A 382 14.27 15.54 -8.78
C GLY A 382 14.21 14.40 -9.77
N LYS A 383 13.98 13.21 -9.25
CA LYS A 383 14.01 11.97 -10.01
C LYS A 383 12.64 11.33 -10.07
N PHE A 384 12.19 11.05 -11.29
CA PHE A 384 10.86 10.53 -11.55
C PHE A 384 10.89 9.33 -12.48
N GLN A 385 9.88 8.50 -12.37
CA GLN A 385 9.61 7.38 -13.27
C GLN A 385 8.19 7.48 -13.80
N ILE A 386 8.01 7.15 -15.08
CA ILE A 386 6.71 7.17 -15.75
C ILE A 386 6.67 6.20 -16.94
N PRO A 387 5.63 5.34 -17.03
CA PRO A 387 5.38 4.57 -18.24
C PRO A 387 4.85 5.44 -19.38
N ILE A 388 5.39 5.27 -20.58
CA ILE A 388 5.01 6.00 -21.79
C ILE A 388 4.64 5.01 -22.90
N ARG A 389 3.54 5.29 -23.60
CA ARG A 389 3.14 4.59 -24.83
C ARG A 389 3.48 5.44 -26.03
N ARG A 390 4.14 4.83 -27.02
CA ARG A 390 4.33 5.35 -28.38
C ARG A 390 3.43 4.60 -29.35
N GLU A 391 2.63 5.31 -30.12
CA GLU A 391 1.77 4.76 -31.17
C GLU A 391 1.79 5.68 -32.39
N HIS A 392 2.18 5.20 -33.57
CA HIS A 392 2.30 6.02 -34.79
C HIS A 392 3.13 7.30 -34.56
N ALA A 393 4.28 7.15 -33.91
CA ALA A 393 5.16 8.21 -33.43
C ALA A 393 4.55 9.21 -32.42
N LYS A 394 3.32 9.04 -31.97
CA LYS A 394 2.70 9.86 -30.93
C LYS A 394 2.98 9.27 -29.55
N LEU A 395 3.41 10.14 -28.63
CA LEU A 395 3.64 9.77 -27.23
C LEU A 395 2.42 10.09 -26.37
N SER A 396 2.15 9.21 -25.40
CA SER A 396 1.09 9.37 -24.40
C SER A 396 1.52 8.73 -23.08
N LEU A 397 1.02 9.25 -21.96
CA LEU A 397 1.24 8.63 -20.65
C LEU A 397 0.50 7.30 -20.56
N ALA A 398 1.17 6.30 -20.00
CA ALA A 398 0.61 4.97 -19.76
C ALA A 398 0.63 4.59 -18.26
N GLY A 399 0.78 5.59 -17.40
CA GLY A 399 0.86 5.45 -15.95
C GLY A 399 0.79 6.79 -15.24
N ARG A 400 1.22 6.82 -13.98
CA ARG A 400 1.35 8.01 -13.13
C ARG A 400 2.81 8.24 -12.78
N PHE A 401 3.17 9.51 -12.61
CA PHE A 401 4.51 9.87 -12.16
C PHE A 401 4.78 9.28 -10.77
N THR A 402 5.91 8.60 -10.64
CA THR A 402 6.42 8.11 -9.36
C THR A 402 7.69 8.89 -9.04
N ARG A 403 7.70 9.59 -7.91
CA ARG A 403 8.91 10.23 -7.37
C ARG A 403 9.83 9.16 -6.77
N LEU A 404 11.08 9.12 -7.20
CA LEU A 404 12.08 8.11 -6.80
C LEU A 404 13.07 8.58 -5.72
N ASP A 405 13.11 9.89 -5.43
CA ASP A 405 13.91 10.49 -4.36
C ASP A 405 13.03 11.32 -3.41
N ARG A 406 13.54 11.60 -2.21
CA ARG A 406 12.82 12.38 -1.22
C ARG A 406 12.50 13.79 -1.75
N TYR A 407 11.34 14.31 -1.38
CA TYR A 407 10.93 15.67 -1.77
C TYR A 407 11.81 16.75 -1.11
N GLU A 408 12.20 16.54 0.15
CA GLU A 408 12.95 17.51 0.96
C GLU A 408 12.34 18.92 0.85
N SER A 409 13.17 19.97 0.84
CA SER A 409 12.72 21.36 0.65
C SER A 409 12.31 21.68 -0.78
N ARG A 410 12.61 20.81 -1.75
CA ARG A 410 12.31 21.04 -3.19
C ARG A 410 10.81 20.95 -3.48
N GLY A 411 10.06 20.27 -2.62
CA GLY A 411 8.60 20.18 -2.69
C GLY A 411 7.85 21.28 -1.92
N ASP A 412 8.52 22.18 -1.19
CA ASP A 412 7.88 23.13 -0.26
C ASP A 412 6.97 24.15 -0.93
N CYS A 413 7.15 24.37 -2.24
CA CYS A 413 6.25 25.21 -3.04
C CYS A 413 4.82 24.62 -3.19
N MET A 414 4.65 23.31 -2.93
CA MET A 414 3.38 22.59 -3.02
C MET A 414 2.79 22.35 -1.63
N SER A 415 1.53 22.73 -1.46
CA SER A 415 0.73 22.43 -0.26
C SER A 415 -0.31 21.32 -0.50
N ASN A 416 -0.37 20.77 -1.72
CA ASN A 416 -1.28 19.68 -2.06
C ASN A 416 -0.58 18.34 -1.86
N ASP A 417 -1.10 17.55 -0.92
CA ASP A 417 -0.53 16.26 -0.57
C ASP A 417 -0.63 15.22 -1.69
N ALA A 418 -1.57 15.37 -2.64
CA ALA A 418 -1.64 14.52 -3.82
C ALA A 418 -0.44 14.73 -4.77
N LEU A 419 0.23 15.89 -4.71
CA LEU A 419 1.45 16.19 -5.48
C LEU A 419 2.72 15.90 -4.68
N ARG A 420 2.65 16.11 -3.36
CA ARG A 420 3.72 15.89 -2.39
C ARG A 420 3.19 15.06 -1.21
N PRO A 421 3.02 13.74 -1.39
CA PRO A 421 2.64 12.87 -0.29
C PRO A 421 3.75 12.88 0.76
N TYR A 422 3.34 12.82 2.03
CA TYR A 422 4.21 12.80 3.19
C TYR A 422 4.97 11.50 3.33
#